data_AF-A0A6P0V291-F1
#
_entry.id   AF-A0A6P0V291-F1
#
_cell.length_a   1.000
_cell.length_b   1.000
_cell.length_c   1.000
_cell.angle_alpha   90.00
_cell.angle_beta   90.00
_cell.angle_gamma   90.00
#
_symmetry.space_group_name_H-M   'P 1'
#
loop_
_entity.id
_entity.type
_entity.pdbx_description
1 polymer ?
#
loop_
_entity_poly.entity_id
_entity_poly.type
_entity_poly.pdbx_seq_one_letter_code
_entity_poly.pdbx_strand_id
1 'polypeptide(L)' 'MPLLSNMEVRGMQRGIQQGTVQTAHEWLLEVLTVRFEVVPPEVTEAINQIEDVSVLKQLLRKAITITSMVEFQQSLS' A
#
# COMPACT_ATOMS: atom_id res chain seq x y z
N MET A 1 -22.82 30.55 7.33
CA MET A 1 -22.62 29.35 8.18
C MET A 1 -21.87 28.32 7.34
N PRO A 2 -20.86 27.62 7.88
CA PRO A 2 -20.25 26.50 7.16
C PRO A 2 -21.28 25.37 7.00
N LEU A 3 -21.25 24.70 5.85
CA LEU A 3 -22.19 23.61 5.51
C LEU A 3 -21.91 22.31 6.27
N LEU A 4 -20.69 22.16 6.83
CA LEU A 4 -20.23 20.98 7.54
C LEU A 4 -19.61 21.36 8.88
N SER A 5 -19.78 20.48 9.87
CA SER A 5 -19.11 20.51 11.16
C SER A 5 -17.64 20.10 11.03
N ASN A 6 -16.79 20.64 11.91
CA ASN A 6 -15.39 20.24 12.01
C ASN A 6 -15.23 18.73 12.29
N MET A 7 -16.19 18.08 12.94
CA MET A 7 -16.16 16.63 13.16
C MET A 7 -16.38 15.86 11.86
N GLU A 8 -17.31 16.30 11.02
CA GLU A 8 -17.60 15.68 9.72
C GLU A 8 -16.40 15.81 8.77
N VAL A 9 -15.77 16.99 8.74
CA VAL A 9 -14.54 17.22 7.96
C VAL A 9 -13.41 16.29 8.41
N ARG A 10 -13.19 16.15 9.72
CA ARG A 10 -12.18 15.22 10.26
C ARG A 10 -12.49 13.77 9.93
N GLY A 11 -13.75 13.36 10.02
CA GLY A 11 -14.21 12.02 9.64
C GLY A 11 -13.91 11.72 8.17
N MET A 12 -14.27 12.64 7.28
CA MET A 12 -13.99 12.54 5.85
C MET A 12 -12.49 12.45 5.55
N GLN A 13 -11.67 13.29 6.19
CA GLN A 13 -10.22 13.26 6.02
C GLN A 13 -9.61 11.93 6.46
N ARG A 14 -10.05 11.37 7.60
CA ARG A 14 -9.61 10.05 8.06
C ARG A 14 -10.01 8.94 7.10
N GLY A 15 -11.24 8.96 6.61
CA GLY A 15 -11.72 7.98 5.62
C GLY A 15 -10.92 8.01 4.33
N ILE A 16 -10.58 9.21 3.82
CA ILE A 16 -9.74 9.36 2.63
C ILE A 16 -8.33 8.82 2.89
N GLN A 17 -7.73 9.12 4.04
CA GLN A 17 -6.40 8.62 4.40
C GLN A 17 -6.37 7.10 4.50
N GLN A 18 -7.33 6.51 5.22
CA GLN A 18 -7.45 5.05 5.36
C GLN A 18 -7.68 4.37 4.01
N GLY A 19 -8.59 4.89 3.19
CA GLY A 19 -8.83 4.37 1.84
C GLY A 19 -7.59 4.45 0.96
N THR A 20 -6.81 5.52 1.06
CA THR A 20 -5.57 5.68 0.28
C THR A 20 -4.52 4.64 0.66
N VAL A 21 -4.37 4.36 1.96
CA VAL A 21 -3.45 3.32 2.46
C VAL A 21 -3.93 1.94 1.99
N GLN A 22 -5.20 1.62 2.21
CA GLN A 22 -5.80 0.34 1.83
C GLN A 22 -5.63 0.06 0.33
N THR A 23 -6.00 1.00 -0.54
CA THR A 23 -5.84 0.85 -1.99
C THR A 23 -4.38 0.68 -2.39
N ALA A 24 -3.44 1.33 -1.72
CA ALA A 24 -2.02 1.18 -2.01
C ALA A 24 -1.50 -0.23 -1.65
N HIS A 25 -1.97 -0.83 -0.55
CA HIS A 25 -1.68 -2.23 -0.23
C HIS A 25 -2.26 -3.19 -1.29
N GLU A 26 -3.55 -3.02 -1.61
CA GLU A 26 -4.24 -3.87 -2.60
C GLU A 26 -3.51 -3.86 -3.94
N TRP A 27 -3.14 -2.68 -4.43
CA TRP A 27 -2.44 -2.55 -5.70
C TRP A 27 -1.04 -3.15 -5.67
N LEU A 28 -0.32 -3.01 -4.55
CA LEU A 28 0.99 -3.60 -4.39
C LEU A 28 0.91 -5.13 -4.43
N LEU A 29 -0.01 -5.72 -3.68
CA LEU A 29 -0.21 -7.17 -3.64
C LEU A 29 -0.71 -7.70 -4.99
N GLU A 30 -1.61 -7.00 -5.67
CA GLU A 30 -2.10 -7.36 -7.00
C GLU A 30 -0.94 -7.40 -8.01
N VAL A 31 -0.10 -6.36 -8.06
CA VAL A 31 1.06 -6.33 -8.95
C VAL A 31 2.03 -7.47 -8.65
N LEU A 32 2.32 -7.74 -7.38
CA LEU A 32 3.20 -8.84 -7.00
C LEU A 32 2.62 -10.19 -7.42
N THR A 33 1.31 -10.39 -7.23
CA THR A 33 0.60 -11.61 -7.62
C THR A 33 0.64 -11.80 -9.13
N VAL A 34 0.36 -10.75 -9.92
CA VAL A 34 0.38 -10.81 -11.38
C VAL A 34 1.78 -11.10 -11.92
N ARG A 35 2.83 -10.53 -11.32
CA ARG A 35 4.19 -10.66 -11.85
C ARG A 35 4.91 -11.92 -11.39
N PHE A 36 4.63 -12.40 -10.19
CA PHE A 36 5.39 -13.48 -9.57
C PHE A 36 4.55 -14.72 -9.25
N GLU A 37 3.25 -14.71 -9.56
CA GLU A 37 2.23 -15.74 -9.34
C GLU A 37 1.97 -16.07 -7.86
N VAL A 38 3.02 -16.25 -7.06
CA VAL A 38 2.97 -16.57 -5.64
C VAL A 38 3.66 -15.47 -4.86
N VAL A 39 2.90 -14.81 -3.99
CA VAL A 39 3.43 -13.85 -3.01
C VAL A 39 3.62 -14.56 -1.68
N PRO A 40 4.84 -14.61 -1.13
CA PRO A 40 5.07 -15.24 0.17
C PRO A 40 4.23 -14.56 1.27
N PRO A 41 3.69 -15.32 2.24
CA PRO A 41 2.91 -14.75 3.33
C PRO A 41 3.71 -13.74 4.15
N GLU A 42 5.02 -13.94 4.30
CA GLU A 42 5.91 -13.01 5.01
C GLU A 42 5.99 -11.64 4.32
N VAL A 43 5.93 -11.63 2.97
CA VAL A 43 5.91 -10.40 2.18
C VAL A 43 4.59 -9.66 2.36
N THR A 44 3.49 -10.41 2.32
CA THR A 44 2.14 -9.85 2.53
C THR A 44 2.01 -9.24 3.92
N GLU A 45 2.49 -9.95 4.95
CA GLU A 45 2.47 -9.47 6.33
C GLU A 45 3.34 -8.22 6.48
N ALA A 46 4.56 -8.21 5.95
CA ALA A 46 5.44 -7.04 5.99
C ALA A 46 4.81 -5.83 5.30
N ILE A 47 4.18 -6.02 4.14
CA ILE A 47 3.48 -4.95 3.42
C ILE A 47 2.34 -4.39 4.26
N ASN A 48 1.51 -5.24 4.88
CA ASN A 48 0.34 -4.83 5.67
C ASN A 48 0.69 -4.02 6.92
N GLN A 49 1.93 -4.08 7.41
CA GLN A 49 2.39 -3.25 8.53
C GLN A 49 2.78 -1.82 8.11
N ILE A 50 2.84 -1.51 6.82
CA ILE A 50 3.28 -0.20 6.30
C ILE A 50 2.11 0.76 6.19
N GLU A 51 2.00 1.72 7.11
CA GLU A 51 0.94 2.75 7.04
C GLU A 51 1.30 3.97 6.18
N ASP A 52 2.58 4.11 5.79
CA ASP A 52 3.04 5.23 4.96
C ASP A 52 2.77 4.98 3.46
N VAL A 53 1.76 5.68 2.94
CA VAL A 53 1.39 5.68 1.51
C VAL A 53 2.57 5.97 0.58
N SER A 54 3.51 6.82 0.99
CA SER A 54 4.67 7.17 0.18
C SER A 54 5.60 5.98 0.02
N VAL A 55 5.82 5.22 1.10
CA VAL A 55 6.59 3.98 1.09
C VAL A 55 5.89 2.94 0.23
N LEU A 56 4.58 2.74 0.41
CA LEU A 56 3.78 1.82 -0.42
C LEU A 56 3.87 2.16 -1.92
N LYS A 57 3.79 3.45 -2.28
CA LYS A 57 3.95 3.88 -3.68
C LYS A 57 5.36 3.64 -4.22
N GLN A 58 6.40 3.75 -3.40
CA GLN A 58 7.77 3.42 -3.82
C GLN A 58 7.92 1.91 -4.03
N LEU A 59 7.40 1.10 -3.12
CA LEU A 59 7.37 -0.35 -3.24
C LEU A 59 6.57 -0.79 -4.47
N LEU A 60 5.45 -0.14 -4.78
CA LEU A 60 4.68 -0.42 -5.99
C LEU A 60 5.51 -0.19 -7.26
N ARG A 61 6.25 0.92 -7.34
CA ARG A 61 7.15 1.16 -8.48
C ARG A 61 8.24 0.08 -8.56
N LYS A 62 8.85 -0.29 -7.44
CA LYS A 62 9.84 -1.37 -7.37
C LYS A 62 9.24 -2.72 -7.81
N ALA A 63 8.04 -3.04 -7.35
CA ALA A 63 7.30 -4.24 -7.72
C ALA A 63 7.03 -4.32 -9.22
N ILE A 64 6.99 -3.20 -9.95
CA ILE A 64 6.85 -3.16 -11.41
C ILE A 64 8.21 -3.30 -12.13
N THR A 65 9.30 -2.81 -11.55
CA THR A 65 10.61 -2.74 -12.22
C THR A 65 11.54 -3.91 -11.92
N ILE A 66 11.44 -4.50 -10.72
CA ILE A 66 12.34 -5.56 -10.24
C ILE A 66 12.11 -6.86 -11.03
N THR A 67 13.15 -7.67 -11.21
CA THR A 67 13.10 -8.91 -12.01
C THR A 67 12.71 -10.16 -11.24
N SER A 68 12.76 -10.15 -9.91
CA SER A 68 12.49 -11.33 -9.07
C SER A 68 11.84 -10.99 -7.73
N MET A 69 11.10 -11.97 -7.16
CA MET A 69 10.52 -11.84 -5.82
C MET A 69 11.61 -11.66 -4.74
N VAL A 70 12.76 -12.33 -4.89
CA VAL A 70 13.88 -12.24 -3.94
C VAL A 70 14.43 -10.82 -3.85
N GLU A 71 14.64 -10.15 -5.00
CA GLU A 71 15.05 -8.75 -5.03
C GLU A 71 14.00 -7.82 -4.41
N PHE A 72 12.71 -8.14 -4.57
CA PHE A 72 11.63 -7.37 -3.95
C PHE A 72 11.68 -7.51 -2.42
N GLN A 73 11.89 -8.71 -1.89
CA GLN A 73 12.04 -8.96 -0.46
C GLN A 73 13.22 -8.19 0.16
N GLN A 74 14.34 -8.09 -0.55
CA GLN A 74 15.48 -7.28 -0.13
C GLN A 74 15.14 -5.78 -0.04
N SER A 75 14.13 -5.33 -0.80
CA SER A 75 13.68 -3.95 -0.79
C SER A 75 12.73 -3.59 0.35
N LEU A 76 12.20 -4.62 1.05
CA LEU A 76 11.39 -4.51 2.26
C LEU A 76 12.22 -4.55 3.55
N SER A 77 13.50 -4.96 3.45
CA SER A 77 14.45 -5.02 4.58
C SER A 77 15.01 -3.64 4.94
#